data_AF-A0A4R8ZGL1-F1
#
_entry.id   AF-A0A4R8ZGL1-F1
#
_cell.length_a   1.000
_cell.length_b   1.000
_cell.length_c   1.000
_cell.angle_alpha   90.00
_cell.angle_beta   90.00
_cell.angle_gamma   90.00
#
_symmetry.space_group_name_H-M   'P 1'
#
loop_
_entity.id
_entity.type
_entity.pdbx_description
1 polymer ?
#
loop_
_entity_poly.entity_id
_entity_poly.type
_entity_poly.pdbx_seq_one_letter_code
_entity_poly.pdbx_strand_id
1 'polypeptide(L)'
;MRDDPLRLDLLEDLRLIRLGTGEFSIERLTFAASLTDFLGRGSVEQAFTSLLDYLVQHGSHREGDVRAYFETCGVGMSLDNLDLRLKEYATEHRVDQRTALRRSDRGAVRLSYIIRDSYLYERPMGNLVAFQHGAMINVNVSIEVIEQSQYRRPQAYINDVLQDGLEFALHESETHPMLLEGKQSFWDIPLNIDASEDDPLATIHIAWVMPVWPTWSLGATFLDSRLYAKLSVSRNNFVEMDIHWANEASASSRDRPLLDRGDSTP
;
A
#
# COMPACT_ATOMS: atom_id res chain seq x y z
N MET A 1 16.08 -9.82 0.58
CA MET A 1 15.34 -8.56 0.33
C MET A 1 16.37 -7.52 -0.10
N ARG A 2 16.47 -7.28 -1.42
CA ARG A 2 17.29 -6.21 -1.98
C ARG A 2 16.68 -4.85 -1.61
N ASP A 3 17.54 -3.87 -1.51
CA ASP A 3 17.31 -2.50 -1.04
C ASP A 3 16.03 -1.86 -1.60
N ASP A 4 15.06 -1.66 -0.70
CA ASP A 4 13.86 -0.86 -0.92
C ASP A 4 14.24 0.63 -0.90
N PRO A 5 14.16 1.36 -2.04
CA PRO A 5 14.66 2.73 -2.16
C PRO A 5 13.99 3.69 -1.18
N LEU A 6 12.66 3.65 -1.08
CA LEU A 6 11.92 4.50 -0.14
C LEU A 6 12.36 4.27 1.31
N ARG A 7 12.58 3.01 1.70
CA ARG A 7 13.07 2.70 3.05
C ARG A 7 14.47 3.27 3.28
N LEU A 8 15.34 3.26 2.26
CA LEU A 8 16.67 3.84 2.34
C LEU A 8 16.60 5.37 2.48
N ASP A 9 15.77 6.02 1.68
CA ASP A 9 15.58 7.47 1.70
C ASP A 9 15.00 7.93 3.05
N LEU A 10 13.97 7.23 3.55
CA LEU A 10 13.42 7.46 4.90
C LEU A 10 14.47 7.26 6.00
N LEU A 11 15.34 6.25 5.87
CA LEU A 11 16.41 6.02 6.85
C LEU A 11 17.48 7.12 6.81
N GLU A 12 17.79 7.63 5.62
CA GLU A 12 18.73 8.75 5.45
C GLU A 12 18.19 10.01 6.12
N ASP A 13 16.93 10.35 5.87
CA ASP A 13 16.23 11.47 6.50
C ASP A 13 16.22 11.37 8.03
N LEU A 14 15.89 10.19 8.58
CA LEU A 14 15.93 9.94 10.03
C LEU A 14 17.36 10.16 10.59
N ARG A 15 18.39 9.76 9.85
CA ARG A 15 19.78 10.00 10.28
C ARG A 15 20.15 11.48 10.22
N LEU A 16 19.70 12.21 9.20
CA LEU A 16 19.91 13.65 9.07
C LEU A 16 19.28 14.42 10.24
N ILE A 17 18.02 14.12 10.55
CA ILE A 17 17.28 14.70 11.67
C ILE A 17 18.05 14.51 13.00
N ARG A 18 18.59 13.31 13.22
CA ARG A 18 19.34 12.98 14.45
C ARG A 18 20.61 13.80 14.60
N LEU A 19 21.25 14.17 13.49
CA LEU A 19 22.47 14.99 13.50
C LEU A 19 22.19 16.48 13.75
N GLY A 20 20.92 16.92 13.69
CA GLY A 20 20.52 18.31 13.93
C GLY A 20 20.91 18.86 15.30
N THR A 21 20.97 20.18 15.41
CA THR A 21 21.40 20.91 16.62
C THR A 21 20.21 21.28 17.53
N GLY A 22 20.40 21.25 18.85
CA GLY A 22 19.42 21.73 19.84
C GLY A 22 18.33 20.71 20.26
N GLU A 23 17.08 21.14 20.33
CA GLU A 23 15.91 20.30 20.60
C GLU A 23 15.34 19.67 19.32
N PHE A 24 14.61 18.56 19.46
CA PHE A 24 13.85 17.97 18.35
C PHE A 24 12.64 18.86 18.00
N SER A 25 12.69 19.54 16.84
CA SER A 25 11.70 20.53 16.43
C SER A 25 11.33 20.43 14.94
N ILE A 26 10.31 21.17 14.52
CA ILE A 26 9.82 21.23 13.14
C ILE A 26 10.94 21.65 12.17
N GLU A 27 11.79 22.61 12.56
CA GLU A 27 12.89 23.11 11.74
C GLU A 27 13.91 22.04 11.37
N ARG A 28 14.01 20.96 12.16
CA ARG A 28 14.90 19.84 11.84
C ARG A 28 14.41 18.97 10.70
N LEU A 29 13.11 18.99 10.43
CA LEU A 29 12.51 18.22 9.36
C LEU A 29 12.56 18.96 8.03
N THR A 30 12.96 20.23 7.99
CA THR A 30 12.98 21.05 6.77
C THR A 30 13.81 20.43 5.63
N PHE A 31 14.85 19.65 5.96
CA PHE A 31 15.70 18.98 4.97
C PHE A 31 15.40 17.48 4.80
N ALA A 32 14.40 16.96 5.52
CA ALA A 32 14.00 15.56 5.46
C ALA A 32 12.89 15.37 4.41
N ALA A 33 13.24 15.57 3.14
CA ALA A 33 12.28 15.65 2.04
C ALA A 33 11.40 14.41 1.91
N SER A 34 11.98 13.21 2.06
CA SER A 34 11.25 11.95 1.93
C SER A 34 10.27 11.77 3.08
N LEU A 35 10.64 12.16 4.31
CA LEU A 35 9.72 12.17 5.44
C LEU A 35 8.63 13.24 5.29
N THR A 36 8.96 14.44 4.84
CA THR A 36 7.96 15.49 4.59
C THR A 36 6.96 15.06 3.53
N ASP A 37 7.43 14.48 2.43
CA ASP A 37 6.57 14.04 1.34
C ASP A 37 5.75 12.82 1.72
N PHE A 38 6.40 11.79 2.29
CA PHE A 38 5.76 10.51 2.55
C PHE A 38 4.94 10.49 3.84
N LEU A 39 5.50 11.01 4.94
CA LEU A 39 4.85 11.01 6.25
C LEU A 39 4.01 12.27 6.46
N GLY A 40 4.49 13.42 6.00
CA GLY A 40 3.82 14.70 6.14
C GLY A 40 2.89 15.09 4.99
N ARG A 41 2.84 14.30 3.91
CA ARG A 41 2.06 14.61 2.70
C ARG A 41 2.39 15.99 2.11
N GLY A 42 3.65 16.40 2.20
CA GLY A 42 4.16 17.71 1.78
C GLY A 42 4.14 18.79 2.87
N SER A 43 3.63 18.51 4.08
CA SER A 43 3.71 19.40 5.24
C SER A 43 4.76 18.94 6.25
N VAL A 44 5.67 19.85 6.61
CA VAL A 44 6.73 19.58 7.60
C VAL A 44 6.13 19.46 9.01
N GLU A 45 5.12 20.26 9.32
CA GLU A 45 4.39 20.25 10.58
C GLU A 45 3.63 18.93 10.79
N GLN A 46 3.02 18.42 9.72
CA GLN A 46 2.34 17.13 9.76
C GLN A 46 3.35 15.99 9.95
N ALA A 47 4.47 16.00 9.22
CA ALA A 47 5.53 15.01 9.40
C ALA A 47 6.07 15.02 10.84
N PHE A 48 6.27 16.21 11.43
CA PHE A 48 6.71 16.35 12.80
C PHE A 48 5.71 15.75 13.80
N THR A 49 4.43 16.09 13.64
CA THR A 49 3.34 15.58 14.48
C THR A 49 3.28 14.06 14.41
N SER A 50 3.33 13.48 13.21
CA SER A 50 3.28 12.03 13.02
C SER A 50 4.52 11.32 13.58
N LEU A 51 5.72 11.93 13.54
CA LEU A 51 6.90 11.38 14.21
C LEU A 51 6.71 11.34 15.74
N LEU A 52 6.10 12.37 16.34
CA LEU A 52 5.76 12.35 17.77
C LEU A 52 4.71 11.29 18.09
N ASP A 53 3.73 11.07 17.21
CA ASP A 53 2.76 9.98 17.38
C ASP A 53 3.45 8.61 17.35
N TYR A 54 4.43 8.39 16.46
CA TYR A 54 5.23 7.16 16.48
C TYR A 54 6.05 7.00 17.75
N LEU A 55 6.56 8.09 18.34
CA LEU A 55 7.19 8.04 19.65
C LEU A 55 6.20 7.59 20.73
N VAL A 56 4.97 8.13 20.74
CA VAL A 56 3.93 7.74 21.69
C VAL A 56 3.56 6.26 21.52
N GLN A 57 3.36 5.80 20.28
CA GLN A 57 2.90 4.45 19.97
C GLN A 57 3.99 3.37 20.16
N HIS A 58 5.23 3.67 19.78
CA HIS A 58 6.31 2.66 19.72
C HIS A 58 7.47 2.92 20.69
N GLY A 59 7.49 4.07 21.37
CA GLY A 59 8.52 4.46 22.33
C GLY A 59 8.08 4.40 23.80
N SER A 60 7.03 3.64 24.11
CA SER A 60 6.55 3.43 25.49
C SER A 60 7.58 2.71 26.38
N HIS A 61 8.38 1.82 25.79
CA HIS A 61 9.48 1.15 26.49
C HIS A 61 10.69 2.07 26.62
N ARG A 62 11.08 2.39 27.87
CA ARG A 62 12.22 3.24 28.20
C ARG A 62 13.52 2.82 27.52
N GLU A 63 13.79 1.51 27.46
CA GLU A 63 14.98 0.96 26.80
C GLU A 63 14.77 0.56 25.33
N GLY A 64 13.61 0.89 24.76
CA GLY A 64 13.27 0.55 23.39
C GLY A 64 14.10 1.33 22.37
N ASP A 65 14.45 0.69 21.26
CA ASP A 65 15.27 1.30 20.21
C ASP A 65 14.61 2.57 19.61
N VAL A 66 13.28 2.58 19.43
CA VAL A 66 12.54 3.75 18.94
C VAL A 66 12.64 4.92 19.92
N ARG A 67 12.47 4.66 21.23
CA ARG A 67 12.62 5.67 22.27
C ARG A 67 14.04 6.23 22.30
N ALA A 68 15.04 5.35 22.21
CA ALA A 68 16.45 5.74 22.14
C ALA A 68 16.74 6.66 20.96
N TYR A 69 16.17 6.38 19.78
CA TYR A 69 16.30 7.26 18.63
C TYR A 69 15.79 8.67 18.94
N PHE A 70 14.54 8.82 19.41
CA PHE A 70 13.96 10.14 19.68
C PHE A 70 14.67 10.93 20.78
N GLU A 71 15.08 10.29 21.87
CA GLU A 71 15.85 10.96 22.93
C GLU A 71 17.21 11.45 22.38
N THR A 72 17.90 10.63 21.58
CA THR A 72 19.17 11.03 20.94
C THR A 72 18.99 12.03 19.80
N CYS A 73 17.77 12.19 19.27
CA CYS A 73 17.38 13.30 18.41
C CYS A 73 17.11 14.58 19.20
N GLY A 74 17.03 14.53 20.53
CA GLY A 74 16.84 15.69 21.39
C GLY A 74 15.43 15.89 21.92
N VAL A 75 14.57 14.86 21.87
CA VAL A 75 13.30 14.88 22.61
C VAL A 75 13.61 14.82 24.10
N GLY A 76 13.27 15.88 24.83
CA GLY A 76 13.58 16.01 26.25
C GLY A 76 15.05 16.31 26.57
N MET A 77 15.89 16.53 25.54
CA MET A 77 17.32 16.83 25.68
C MET A 77 17.75 17.87 24.63
N SER A 78 17.82 19.15 25.01
CA SER A 78 18.15 20.27 24.13
C SER A 78 19.66 20.52 23.97
N LEU A 79 20.45 19.47 23.75
CA LEU A 79 21.91 19.59 23.61
C LEU A 79 22.32 19.82 22.14
N ASP A 80 23.39 20.58 21.95
CA ASP A 80 23.77 21.14 20.64
C ASP A 80 24.22 20.12 19.59
N ASN A 81 24.64 18.91 19.97
CA ASN A 81 25.09 17.90 19.02
C ASN A 81 24.81 16.47 19.49
N LEU A 82 24.90 15.53 18.54
CA LEU A 82 24.61 14.12 18.78
C LEU A 82 25.53 13.50 19.83
N ASP A 83 26.83 13.83 19.85
CA ASP A 83 27.77 13.25 20.82
C ASP A 83 27.34 13.59 22.25
N LEU A 84 27.02 14.86 22.53
CA LEU A 84 26.50 15.30 23.82
C LEU A 84 25.19 14.58 24.21
N ARG A 85 24.25 14.46 23.27
CA ARG A 85 22.98 13.72 23.51
C ARG A 85 23.23 12.24 23.78
N LEU A 86 24.19 11.62 23.10
CA LEU A 86 24.59 10.23 23.37
C LEU A 86 25.23 10.06 24.75
N LYS A 87 26.03 11.03 25.22
CA LYS A 87 26.61 11.00 26.58
C LYS A 87 25.52 11.09 27.65
N GLU A 88 24.55 11.99 27.44
CA GLU A 88 23.44 12.19 28.37
C GLU A 88 22.55 10.94 28.42
N TYR A 89 22.12 10.44 27.25
CA TYR A 89 21.38 9.18 27.15
C TYR A 89 22.12 8.01 27.81
N ALA A 90 23.42 7.88 27.55
CA ALA A 90 24.25 6.83 28.14
C ALA A 90 24.27 6.91 29.68
N THR A 91 24.35 8.12 30.21
CA THR A 91 24.33 8.37 31.66
C THR A 91 22.97 8.04 32.27
N GLU A 92 21.89 8.54 31.67
CA GLU A 92 20.52 8.33 32.15
C GLU A 92 20.13 6.84 32.13
N HIS A 93 20.52 6.12 31.08
CA HIS A 93 20.17 4.70 30.89
C HIS A 93 21.25 3.74 31.37
N ARG A 94 22.32 4.24 31.99
CA ARG A 94 23.45 3.48 32.55
C ARG A 94 24.07 2.50 31.55
N VAL A 95 24.24 2.95 30.32
CA VAL A 95 24.92 2.21 29.24
C VAL A 95 26.16 2.97 28.78
N ASP A 96 27.02 2.35 27.99
CA ASP A 96 28.08 3.06 27.30
C ASP A 96 27.54 3.80 26.05
N GLN A 97 28.28 4.80 25.57
CA GLN A 97 27.88 5.62 24.41
C GLN A 97 27.79 4.81 23.10
N ARG A 98 28.57 3.74 22.94
CA ARG A 98 28.51 2.89 21.75
C ARG A 98 27.20 2.08 21.75
N THR A 99 26.75 1.64 22.92
CA THR A 99 25.46 0.99 23.12
C THR A 99 24.32 1.97 22.87
N ALA A 100 24.43 3.22 23.34
CA ALA A 100 23.48 4.29 23.04
C ALA A 100 23.33 4.53 21.53
N LEU A 101 24.47 4.68 20.83
CA LEU A 101 24.48 4.87 19.38
C LEU A 101 23.85 3.67 18.65
N ARG A 102 24.19 2.44 19.04
CA ARG A 102 23.63 1.23 18.44
C ARG A 102 22.11 1.13 18.64
N ARG A 103 21.59 1.46 19.83
CA ARG A 103 20.15 1.48 20.10
C ARG A 103 19.45 2.53 19.22
N SER A 104 20.02 3.73 19.14
CA SER A 104 19.53 4.80 18.27
C SER A 104 19.55 4.42 16.79
N ASP A 105 20.63 3.80 16.30
CA ASP A 105 20.73 3.32 14.90
C ASP A 105 19.69 2.26 14.58
N ARG A 106 19.50 1.28 15.48
CA ARG A 106 18.43 0.28 15.34
C ARG A 106 17.06 0.93 15.39
N GLY A 107 16.89 1.99 16.17
CA GLY A 107 15.67 2.78 16.25
C GLY A 107 15.33 3.45 14.91
N ALA A 108 16.30 4.13 14.30
CA ALA A 108 16.15 4.73 12.98
C ALA A 108 15.80 3.67 11.91
N VAL A 109 16.49 2.53 11.91
CA VAL A 109 16.19 1.41 11.00
C VAL A 109 14.77 0.91 11.23
N ARG A 110 14.38 0.66 12.48
CA ARG A 110 13.04 0.17 12.82
C ARG A 110 11.96 1.17 12.44
N LEU A 111 12.17 2.46 12.67
CA LEU A 111 11.26 3.52 12.24
C LEU A 111 11.13 3.57 10.72
N SER A 112 12.21 3.39 9.96
CA SER A 112 12.11 3.35 8.48
C SER A 112 11.19 2.21 8.00
N TYR A 113 11.21 1.06 8.68
CA TYR A 113 10.28 -0.03 8.39
C TYR A 113 8.86 0.31 8.85
N ILE A 114 8.71 0.80 10.08
CA ILE A 114 7.39 1.19 10.62
C ILE A 114 6.74 2.21 9.71
N ILE A 115 7.40 3.33 9.38
CA ILE A 115 6.84 4.41 8.56
C ILE A 115 6.45 3.89 7.17
N ARG A 116 7.29 3.05 6.55
CA ARG A 116 6.98 2.44 5.26
C ARG A 116 5.75 1.52 5.34
N ASP A 117 5.61 0.77 6.43
CA ASP A 117 4.60 -0.28 6.59
C ASP A 117 3.31 0.18 7.28
N SER A 118 3.35 1.25 8.08
CA SER A 118 2.28 1.74 8.96
C SER A 118 1.07 2.26 8.21
N TYR A 119 1.21 2.58 6.93
CA TYR A 119 0.14 3.11 6.08
C TYR A 119 -0.67 2.02 5.36
N LEU A 120 -0.76 0.78 5.87
CA LEU A 120 -1.64 -0.23 5.26
C LEU A 120 -3.13 0.21 5.20
N TYR A 121 -3.60 1.01 6.17
CA TYR A 121 -4.98 1.53 6.24
C TYR A 121 -5.19 2.91 5.62
N GLU A 122 -4.11 3.57 5.19
CA GLU A 122 -4.14 4.90 4.59
C GLU A 122 -3.58 4.89 3.15
N ARG A 123 -3.38 3.69 2.60
CA ARG A 123 -3.08 3.48 1.19
C ARG A 123 -4.36 3.57 0.36
N PRO A 124 -4.26 4.02 -0.89
CA PRO A 124 -5.32 3.79 -1.86
C PRO A 124 -5.70 2.30 -1.87
N MET A 125 -6.99 1.99 -1.80
CA MET A 125 -7.48 0.61 -1.83
C MET A 125 -8.11 0.35 -3.19
N GLY A 126 -7.80 -0.80 -3.78
CA GLY A 126 -8.43 -1.29 -4.99
C GLY A 126 -9.12 -2.62 -4.69
N ASN A 127 -10.31 -2.81 -5.23
CA ASN A 127 -11.02 -4.07 -5.20
C ASN A 127 -11.37 -4.47 -6.62
N LEU A 128 -11.01 -5.69 -7.01
CA LEU A 128 -11.35 -6.26 -8.32
C LEU A 128 -12.05 -7.60 -8.08
N VAL A 129 -13.33 -7.66 -8.49
CA VAL A 129 -14.17 -8.84 -8.29
C VAL A 129 -14.82 -9.26 -9.60
N ALA A 130 -14.70 -10.54 -9.96
CA ALA A 130 -15.38 -11.13 -11.10
C ALA A 130 -16.50 -12.10 -10.69
N PHE A 131 -17.59 -12.12 -11.45
CA PHE A 131 -18.72 -13.02 -11.30
C PHE A 131 -19.05 -13.66 -12.63
N GLN A 132 -19.18 -14.99 -12.66
CA GLN A 132 -19.53 -15.71 -13.89
C GLN A 132 -21.03 -15.95 -14.02
N HIS A 133 -21.52 -15.83 -15.25
CA HIS A 133 -22.89 -16.10 -15.66
C HIS A 133 -22.85 -16.69 -17.08
N GLY A 134 -23.08 -18.00 -17.20
CA GLY A 134 -22.94 -18.72 -18.46
C GLY A 134 -21.52 -18.61 -19.02
N ALA A 135 -21.40 -18.27 -20.31
CA ALA A 135 -20.12 -18.06 -20.99
C ALA A 135 -19.59 -16.61 -20.89
N MET A 136 -20.13 -15.83 -19.95
CA MET A 136 -19.78 -14.44 -19.74
C MET A 136 -19.33 -14.20 -18.29
N ILE A 137 -18.64 -13.09 -18.06
CA ILE A 137 -18.31 -12.59 -16.74
C ILE A 137 -18.69 -11.12 -16.60
N ASN A 138 -19.01 -10.74 -15.37
CA ASN A 138 -19.16 -9.36 -14.94
C ASN A 138 -18.02 -9.03 -14.00
N VAL A 139 -17.40 -7.87 -14.19
CA VAL A 139 -16.23 -7.43 -13.44
C VAL A 139 -16.54 -6.10 -12.77
N ASN A 140 -16.33 -6.04 -11.47
CA ASN A 140 -16.46 -4.82 -10.68
C ASN A 140 -15.09 -4.38 -10.19
N VAL A 141 -14.74 -3.14 -10.49
CA VAL A 141 -13.57 -2.46 -9.98
C VAL A 141 -14.04 -1.34 -9.07
N SER A 142 -13.64 -1.36 -7.81
CA SER A 142 -13.80 -0.21 -6.93
C SER A 142 -12.44 0.28 -6.44
N ILE A 143 -12.34 1.59 -6.26
CA ILE A 143 -11.17 2.24 -5.69
C ILE A 143 -11.59 3.16 -4.56
N GLU A 144 -10.73 3.25 -3.55
CA GLU A 144 -10.87 4.19 -2.45
C GLU A 144 -9.57 4.97 -2.31
N VAL A 145 -9.67 6.29 -2.20
CA VAL A 145 -8.54 7.20 -2.00
C VAL A 145 -8.87 8.20 -0.89
N ILE A 146 -7.86 8.67 -0.16
CA ILE A 146 -8.10 9.70 0.86
C ILE A 146 -8.47 11.01 0.17
N GLU A 147 -9.46 11.71 0.72
CA GLU A 147 -9.86 13.04 0.28
C GLU A 147 -8.63 13.97 0.14
N GLN A 148 -8.59 14.78 -0.92
CA GLN A 148 -7.47 15.70 -1.25
C GLN A 148 -6.16 15.03 -1.71
N SER A 149 -6.09 13.70 -1.82
CA SER A 149 -4.91 13.02 -2.37
C SER A 149 -4.76 13.27 -3.88
N GLN A 150 -3.52 13.40 -4.34
CA GLN A 150 -3.24 13.35 -5.78
C GLN A 150 -3.42 11.92 -6.29
N TYR A 151 -4.27 11.74 -7.31
CA TYR A 151 -4.50 10.44 -7.92
C TYR A 151 -4.55 10.54 -9.45
N ARG A 152 -4.26 9.42 -10.11
CA ARG A 152 -4.56 9.20 -11.53
C ARG A 152 -5.67 8.17 -11.62
N ARG A 153 -6.55 8.33 -12.61
CA ARG A 153 -7.61 7.35 -12.85
C ARG A 153 -7.00 5.99 -13.25
N PRO A 154 -7.52 4.87 -12.74
CA PRO A 154 -7.13 3.56 -13.21
C PRO A 154 -7.44 3.40 -14.70
N GLN A 155 -6.62 2.63 -15.39
CA GLN A 155 -6.91 2.14 -16.73
C GLN A 155 -7.23 0.65 -16.65
N ALA A 156 -8.34 0.24 -17.25
CA ALA A 156 -8.72 -1.16 -17.33
C ALA A 156 -8.44 -1.69 -18.73
N TYR A 157 -7.81 -2.85 -18.79
CA TYR A 157 -7.59 -3.63 -20.00
C TYR A 157 -8.33 -4.95 -19.82
N ILE A 158 -9.18 -5.29 -20.78
CA ILE A 158 -9.92 -6.55 -20.79
C ILE A 158 -9.57 -7.25 -22.09
N ASN A 159 -9.02 -8.45 -21.99
CA ASN A 159 -8.49 -9.22 -23.12
C ASN A 159 -7.57 -8.37 -24.00
N ASP A 160 -6.62 -7.67 -23.35
CA ASP A 160 -5.66 -6.73 -23.94
C ASP A 160 -6.25 -5.48 -24.62
N VAL A 161 -7.56 -5.26 -24.51
CA VAL A 161 -8.23 -4.07 -25.05
C VAL A 161 -8.43 -3.05 -23.95
N LEU A 162 -7.83 -1.86 -24.13
CA LEU A 162 -8.06 -0.70 -23.26
C LEU A 162 -9.54 -0.32 -23.29
N GLN A 163 -10.13 -0.22 -22.11
CA GLN A 163 -11.49 0.27 -21.93
C GLN A 163 -11.46 1.79 -21.79
N ASP A 164 -11.84 2.49 -22.86
CA ASP A 164 -11.88 3.95 -22.90
C ASP A 164 -13.15 4.51 -22.23
N GLY A 165 -13.11 5.79 -21.84
CA GLY A 165 -14.29 6.51 -21.36
C GLY A 165 -14.73 6.16 -19.93
N LEU A 166 -13.88 5.49 -19.15
CA LEU A 166 -14.17 5.20 -17.75
C LEU A 166 -14.23 6.49 -16.94
N GLU A 167 -15.37 6.76 -16.33
CA GLU A 167 -15.53 7.98 -15.54
C GLU A 167 -14.79 7.88 -14.22
N PHE A 168 -14.79 6.69 -13.58
CA PHE A 168 -14.34 6.48 -12.19
C PHE A 168 -14.70 7.70 -11.33
N ALA A 169 -15.96 8.12 -11.41
CA ALA A 169 -16.43 9.31 -10.72
C ALA A 169 -16.26 9.08 -9.22
N LEU A 170 -15.37 9.88 -8.62
CA LEU A 170 -15.12 9.82 -7.19
C LEU A 170 -16.25 10.53 -6.46
N HIS A 171 -16.81 9.86 -5.47
CA HIS A 171 -17.83 10.37 -4.58
C HIS A 171 -17.37 10.19 -3.13
N GLU A 172 -17.95 10.94 -2.19
CA GLU A 172 -17.71 10.71 -0.77
C GLU A 172 -18.12 9.28 -0.41
N SER A 173 -17.24 8.55 0.27
CA SER A 173 -17.53 7.20 0.72
C SER A 173 -18.63 7.22 1.80
N GLU A 174 -19.65 6.38 1.62
CA GLU A 174 -20.76 6.25 2.58
C GLU A 174 -20.32 5.61 3.90
N THR A 175 -19.25 4.81 3.87
CA THR A 175 -18.75 4.02 5.01
C THR A 175 -17.57 4.70 5.70
N HIS A 176 -16.79 5.50 4.97
CA HIS A 176 -15.56 6.11 5.46
C HIS A 176 -15.51 7.60 5.10
N PRO A 177 -15.90 8.51 6.02
CA PRO A 177 -16.08 9.95 5.74
C PRO A 177 -14.84 10.70 5.21
N MET A 178 -13.65 10.11 5.28
CA MET A 178 -12.40 10.70 4.81
C MET A 178 -11.93 10.14 3.46
N LEU A 179 -12.69 9.20 2.88
CA LEU A 179 -12.36 8.54 1.63
C LEU A 179 -13.29 9.00 0.51
N LEU A 180 -12.72 9.08 -0.68
CA LEU A 180 -13.44 9.16 -1.93
C LEU A 180 -13.46 7.76 -2.56
N GLU A 181 -14.65 7.32 -2.96
CA GLU A 181 -14.89 6.04 -3.60
C GLU A 181 -15.23 6.23 -5.07
N GLY A 182 -14.63 5.41 -5.94
CA GLY A 182 -14.98 5.29 -7.35
C GLY A 182 -15.32 3.85 -7.70
N LYS A 183 -16.39 3.64 -8.47
CA LYS A 183 -16.84 2.31 -8.90
C LYS A 183 -16.97 2.27 -10.42
N GLN A 184 -16.55 1.16 -11.01
CA GLN A 184 -16.74 0.86 -12.41
C GLN A 184 -17.13 -0.61 -12.56
N SER A 185 -18.22 -0.85 -13.28
CA SER A 185 -18.67 -2.19 -13.64
C SER A 185 -18.47 -2.41 -15.14
N PHE A 186 -18.05 -3.60 -15.49
CA PHE A 186 -17.93 -4.11 -16.85
C PHE A 186 -18.82 -5.33 -16.95
N TRP A 187 -19.75 -5.30 -17.90
CA TRP A 187 -20.80 -6.31 -18.05
C TRP A 187 -20.56 -7.15 -19.29
N ASP A 188 -21.04 -8.39 -19.25
CA ASP A 188 -21.14 -9.27 -20.40
C ASP A 188 -19.81 -9.46 -21.16
N ILE A 189 -18.71 -9.62 -20.41
CA ILE A 189 -17.39 -9.89 -21.00
C ILE A 189 -17.37 -11.36 -21.44
N PRO A 190 -17.14 -11.67 -22.73
CA PRO A 190 -17.14 -13.03 -23.22
C PRO A 190 -15.89 -13.79 -22.78
N LEU A 191 -16.09 -15.04 -22.36
CA LEU A 191 -15.02 -16.01 -22.16
C LEU A 191 -14.67 -16.68 -23.50
N ASN A 192 -13.39 -16.72 -23.84
CA ASN A 192 -12.90 -17.49 -24.98
C ASN A 192 -12.86 -18.99 -24.65
N ILE A 193 -14.00 -19.67 -24.73
CA ILE A 193 -14.14 -21.10 -24.41
C ILE A 193 -13.28 -22.02 -25.29
N ASP A 194 -12.81 -21.54 -26.44
CA ASP A 194 -11.95 -22.29 -27.34
C ASP A 194 -10.48 -22.31 -26.88
N ALA A 195 -10.11 -21.49 -25.88
CA ALA A 195 -8.79 -21.46 -25.28
C ALA A 195 -8.36 -22.84 -24.74
N SER A 196 -7.05 -23.10 -24.77
CA SER A 196 -6.47 -24.29 -24.16
C SER A 196 -6.52 -24.19 -22.62
N GLU A 197 -6.11 -25.23 -21.91
CA GLU A 197 -5.97 -25.17 -20.44
C GLU A 197 -4.97 -24.11 -19.99
N ASP A 198 -3.86 -23.97 -20.71
CA ASP A 198 -2.74 -23.10 -20.36
C ASP A 198 -3.03 -21.62 -20.70
N ASP A 199 -3.93 -21.38 -21.66
CA ASP A 199 -4.29 -20.04 -22.10
C ASP A 199 -5.46 -19.48 -21.28
N PRO A 200 -5.46 -18.18 -20.95
CA PRO A 200 -6.58 -17.56 -20.27
C PRO A 200 -7.81 -17.50 -21.20
N LEU A 201 -8.97 -17.86 -20.65
CA LEU A 201 -10.28 -17.64 -21.25
C LEU A 201 -10.62 -16.15 -21.30
N ALA A 202 -10.20 -15.41 -20.28
CA ALA A 202 -10.28 -13.97 -20.20
C ALA A 202 -9.20 -13.43 -19.26
N THR A 203 -8.68 -12.25 -19.59
CA THR A 203 -7.69 -11.53 -18.80
C THR A 203 -8.23 -10.15 -18.46
N ILE A 204 -8.25 -9.83 -17.17
CA ILE A 204 -8.57 -8.50 -16.66
C ILE A 204 -7.31 -7.93 -16.05
N HIS A 205 -6.92 -6.76 -16.52
CA HIS A 205 -5.71 -6.11 -16.11
C HIS A 205 -6.00 -4.65 -15.77
N ILE A 206 -5.77 -4.25 -14.52
CA ILE A 206 -5.97 -2.87 -14.05
C ILE A 206 -4.63 -2.23 -13.75
N ALA A 207 -4.36 -1.13 -14.45
CA ALA A 207 -3.20 -0.29 -14.25
C ALA A 207 -3.59 0.94 -13.41
N TRP A 208 -3.00 1.08 -12.22
CA TRP A 208 -3.28 2.21 -11.35
C TRP A 208 -2.01 2.82 -10.75
N VAL A 209 -1.51 3.84 -11.45
CA VAL A 209 -0.28 4.54 -11.07
C VAL A 209 -0.58 5.58 -10.00
N MET A 210 -0.21 5.24 -8.76
CA MET A 210 -0.36 6.10 -7.59
C MET A 210 1.01 6.50 -7.02
N PRO A 211 1.12 7.67 -6.35
CA PRO A 211 2.34 8.06 -5.64
C PRO A 211 2.74 7.08 -4.53
N VAL A 212 1.74 6.41 -3.94
CA VAL A 212 1.90 5.35 -2.93
C VAL A 212 1.26 4.07 -3.46
N TRP A 213 1.90 2.92 -3.24
CA TRP A 213 1.38 1.63 -3.72
C TRP A 213 -0.01 1.32 -3.16
N PRO A 214 -1.00 1.02 -4.02
CA PRO A 214 -2.32 0.63 -3.57
C PRO A 214 -2.31 -0.76 -2.95
N THR A 215 -3.23 -0.99 -2.02
CA THR A 215 -3.56 -2.32 -1.51
C THR A 215 -4.68 -2.89 -2.36
N TRP A 216 -4.54 -4.14 -2.84
CA TRP A 216 -5.56 -4.79 -3.66
C TRP A 216 -6.24 -5.94 -2.92
N SER A 217 -7.58 -5.93 -2.96
CA SER A 217 -8.43 -7.08 -2.65
C SER A 217 -8.92 -7.68 -3.96
N LEU A 218 -8.78 -9.00 -4.10
CA LEU A 218 -9.14 -9.73 -5.32
C LEU A 218 -10.08 -10.87 -4.99
N GLY A 219 -11.12 -11.03 -5.80
CA GLY A 219 -12.09 -12.10 -5.66
C GLY A 219 -12.66 -12.55 -6.99
N ALA A 220 -13.01 -13.83 -7.08
CA ALA A 220 -13.77 -14.34 -8.20
C ALA A 220 -14.79 -15.36 -7.69
N THR A 221 -16.00 -15.31 -8.24
CA THR A 221 -17.05 -16.28 -7.94
C THR A 221 -17.50 -16.94 -9.23
N PHE A 222 -17.29 -18.26 -9.31
CA PHE A 222 -17.70 -19.09 -10.45
C PHE A 222 -18.85 -20.01 -10.04
N LEU A 223 -19.88 -20.08 -10.89
CA LEU A 223 -20.94 -21.07 -10.77
C LEU A 223 -20.47 -22.43 -11.30
N ASP A 224 -19.68 -22.42 -12.37
CA ASP A 224 -19.13 -23.62 -12.99
C ASP A 224 -17.78 -24.01 -12.37
N SER A 225 -17.69 -25.22 -11.83
CA SER A 225 -16.47 -25.75 -11.20
C SER A 225 -15.34 -26.03 -12.19
N ARG A 226 -15.62 -25.93 -13.50
CA ARG A 226 -14.62 -26.03 -14.56
C ARG A 226 -13.76 -24.78 -14.70
N LEU A 227 -14.07 -23.71 -13.98
CA LEU A 227 -13.36 -22.43 -14.06
C LEU A 227 -12.61 -22.13 -12.76
N TYR A 228 -11.47 -21.47 -12.87
CA TYR A 228 -10.80 -20.84 -11.74
C TYR A 228 -10.15 -19.52 -12.16
N ALA A 229 -9.83 -18.68 -11.18
CA ALA A 229 -9.11 -17.44 -11.39
C ALA A 229 -7.71 -17.55 -10.80
N LYS A 230 -6.72 -17.11 -11.57
CA LYS A 230 -5.37 -16.82 -11.10
C LYS A 230 -5.28 -15.33 -10.83
N LEU A 231 -4.90 -14.99 -9.61
CA LEU A 231 -4.88 -13.63 -9.10
C LEU A 231 -3.44 -13.20 -8.88
N SER A 232 -3.02 -12.14 -9.57
CA SER A 232 -1.64 -11.66 -9.56
C SER A 232 -1.62 -10.18 -9.18
N VAL A 233 -0.98 -9.86 -8.06
CA VAL A 233 -0.66 -8.47 -7.69
C VAL A 233 0.83 -8.27 -7.87
N SER A 234 1.21 -7.46 -8.86
CA SER A 234 2.60 -7.17 -9.17
C SER A 234 2.99 -5.79 -8.65
N ARG A 235 4.25 -5.64 -8.21
CA ARG A 235 4.77 -4.37 -7.64
C ARG A 235 4.98 -3.27 -8.68
N ASN A 236 4.38 -3.37 -9.86
CA ASN A 236 4.57 -2.45 -10.99
C ASN A 236 3.34 -1.54 -11.24
N ASN A 237 2.45 -1.37 -10.25
CA ASN A 237 1.18 -0.61 -10.34
C ASN A 237 0.07 -1.33 -11.11
N PHE A 238 0.19 -2.65 -11.23
CA PHE A 238 -0.77 -3.46 -11.97
C PHE A 238 -1.32 -4.57 -11.10
N VAL A 239 -2.57 -4.91 -11.39
CA VAL A 239 -3.22 -6.11 -10.87
C VAL A 239 -3.88 -6.84 -12.01
N GLU A 240 -3.77 -8.16 -11.99
CA GLU A 240 -4.21 -9.03 -13.06
C GLU A 240 -5.04 -10.17 -12.50
N MET A 241 -6.13 -10.48 -13.20
CA MET A 241 -6.99 -11.61 -12.97
C MET A 241 -7.16 -12.35 -14.29
N ASP A 242 -6.59 -13.55 -14.34
CA ASP A 242 -6.76 -14.46 -15.46
C ASP A 242 -7.76 -15.55 -15.09
N ILE A 243 -8.71 -15.81 -15.98
CA ILE A 243 -9.69 -16.87 -15.82
C ILE A 243 -9.31 -18.02 -16.74
N HIS A 244 -9.23 -19.23 -16.18
CA HIS A 244 -8.75 -20.42 -16.88
C HIS A 244 -9.70 -21.59 -16.70
N TRP A 245 -9.57 -22.57 -17.59
CA TRP A 245 -10.09 -23.92 -17.35
C TRP A 245 -9.36 -24.56 -16.17
N ALA A 246 -10.10 -25.16 -15.23
CA ALA A 246 -9.54 -25.74 -14.00
C ALA A 246 -8.56 -26.90 -14.23
N ASN A 247 -8.63 -27.55 -15.39
CA ASN A 247 -7.72 -28.62 -15.84
C ASN A 247 -8.05 -29.04 -17.29
N GLU A 248 -7.24 -29.94 -17.85
CA GLU A 248 -7.42 -30.53 -19.19
C GLU A 248 -8.81 -31.14 -19.41
N ALA A 249 -9.39 -31.78 -18.38
CA ALA A 249 -10.71 -32.39 -18.49
C ALA A 249 -11.83 -31.33 -18.58
N SER A 250 -11.68 -30.21 -17.86
CA SER A 250 -12.54 -29.04 -17.98
C SER A 250 -12.49 -28.47 -19.40
N ALA A 251 -11.28 -28.25 -19.94
CA ALA A 251 -11.08 -27.75 -21.30
C ALA A 251 -11.64 -28.72 -22.37
N SER A 252 -11.45 -30.03 -22.18
CA SER A 252 -11.98 -31.08 -23.06
C SER A 252 -13.51 -31.16 -23.03
N SER A 253 -14.16 -30.56 -22.04
CA SER A 253 -15.62 -30.52 -21.89
C SER A 253 -16.26 -29.23 -22.43
N ARG A 254 -15.50 -28.39 -23.14
CA ARG A 254 -15.96 -27.08 -23.68
C ARG A 254 -17.22 -27.14 -24.55
N ASP A 255 -17.50 -28.28 -25.18
CA ASP A 255 -18.74 -28.49 -25.96
C ASP A 255 -20.00 -28.47 -25.07
N ARG A 256 -19.85 -28.61 -23.75
CA ARG A 256 -20.95 -28.51 -22.79
C ARG A 256 -21.08 -27.06 -22.30
N PRO A 257 -22.30 -26.49 -22.34
CA PRO A 257 -22.52 -25.11 -21.91
C PRO A 257 -22.05 -24.89 -20.46
N LEU A 258 -21.48 -23.72 -20.20
CA LEU A 258 -21.12 -23.28 -18.85
C LEU A 258 -22.38 -23.06 -18.01
N LEU A 259 -22.29 -23.38 -16.72
CA LEU A 259 -23.41 -23.20 -15.81
C LEU A 259 -23.85 -21.73 -15.76
N ASP A 260 -25.15 -21.56 -15.78
CA ASP A 260 -25.76 -20.25 -15.74
C ASP A 260 -26.76 -20.14 -14.60
N ARG A 261 -26.80 -18.96 -13.96
CA ARG A 261 -27.83 -18.64 -12.98
C ARG A 261 -29.08 -18.30 -13.80
N GLY A 262 -29.82 -19.32 -14.22
CA GLY A 262 -31.06 -19.12 -14.97
C GLY A 262 -31.92 -18.04 -14.32
N ASP A 263 -32.47 -17.14 -15.14
CA ASP A 263 -33.22 -15.95 -14.74
C ASP A 263 -34.12 -16.21 -13.52
N SER A 264 -33.65 -15.77 -12.36
CA SER A 264 -34.53 -15.39 -11.26
C SER A 264 -34.49 -13.88 -11.18
N THR A 265 -35.26 -13.23 -12.05
CA THR A 265 -35.71 -11.85 -11.81
C THR A 265 -36.52 -11.84 -10.51
N PRO A 266 -36.38 -10.82 -9.64
CA PRO A 266 -37.12 -10.72 -8.38
C PRO A 266 -38.65 -10.72 -8.55
#